data_AF-A0A6B3GSA5-F1
#
_entry.id   AF-A0A6B3GSA5-F1
#
_cell.length_a   1.000
_cell.length_b   1.000
_cell.length_c   1.000
_cell.angle_alpha   90.00
_cell.angle_beta   90.00
_cell.angle_gamma   90.00
#
_symmetry.space_group_name_H-M   'P 1'
#
loop_
_entity.id
_entity.type
_entity.pdbx_description
1 polymer ?
#
loop_
_entity_poly.entity_id
_entity_poly.type
_entity_poly.pdbx_seq_one_letter_code
_entity_poly.pdbx_strand_id
1 'polypeptide(L)'
;YADLVERSHRVGARIALDTSGAALTAALAEEPDVIKPNAQELAQAVGRPLVTVGDALKAAEELRERGARSVLASLGADGQLLVEASGAYF
;
A
#
# COMPACT_ATOMS: atom_id res chain seq x y z
N TYR A 1 11.97 6.73 2.13
CA TYR A 1 11.92 5.30 1.77
C TYR A 1 12.04 5.05 0.28
N ALA A 2 11.63 5.98 -0.59
CA ALA A 2 11.86 5.92 -2.05
C ALA A 2 13.28 5.44 -2.43
N ASP A 3 14.33 6.10 -1.92
CA ASP A 3 15.72 5.69 -2.17
C ASP A 3 16.05 4.23 -1.82
N LEU A 4 15.38 3.66 -0.80
CA LEU A 4 15.59 2.25 -0.44
C LEU A 4 14.86 1.30 -1.40
N VAL A 5 13.70 1.71 -1.91
CA VAL A 5 12.96 0.96 -2.95
C VAL A 5 13.82 0.91 -4.22
N GLU A 6 14.27 2.07 -4.69
CA GLU A 6 15.12 2.23 -5.87
C GLU A 6 16.39 1.36 -5.78
N ARG A 7 17.13 1.45 -4.67
CA ARG A 7 18.36 0.67 -4.48
C ARG A 7 18.11 -0.83 -4.40
N SER A 8 16.97 -1.24 -3.83
CA SER A 8 16.60 -2.66 -3.74
C SER A 8 16.33 -3.23 -5.13
N HIS A 9 15.57 -2.51 -5.96
CA HIS A 9 15.31 -2.91 -7.34
C HIS A 9 16.58 -2.93 -8.19
N ARG A 10 17.51 -2.00 -7.98
CA ARG A 10 18.80 -1.96 -8.70
C ARG A 10 19.64 -3.23 -8.51
N VAL A 11 19.50 -3.91 -7.37
CA VAL A 11 20.17 -5.19 -7.09
C VAL A 11 19.26 -6.40 -7.33
N GLY A 12 18.09 -6.20 -7.93
CA GLY A 12 17.12 -7.26 -8.23
C GLY A 12 16.37 -7.79 -7.01
N ALA A 13 16.43 -7.10 -5.86
CA ALA A 13 15.71 -7.47 -4.65
C ALA A 13 14.29 -6.90 -4.68
N ARG A 14 13.33 -7.68 -4.17
CA ARG A 14 11.96 -7.20 -3.88
C ARG A 14 11.93 -6.50 -2.53
N ILE A 15 11.04 -5.53 -2.37
CA ILE A 15 10.88 -4.78 -1.12
C ILE A 15 9.43 -4.73 -0.65
N ALA A 16 9.25 -4.96 0.66
CA ALA A 16 8.02 -4.67 1.37
C ALA A 16 8.23 -3.43 2.25
N LEU A 17 7.31 -2.48 2.18
CA LEU A 17 7.38 -1.21 2.90
C LEU A 17 6.28 -1.12 3.96
N ASP A 18 6.70 -0.92 5.21
CA ASP A 18 5.83 -0.64 6.35
C ASP A 18 6.17 0.75 6.91
N THR A 19 5.43 1.76 6.45
CA THR A 19 5.64 3.15 6.83
C THR A 19 4.35 3.94 6.63
N SER A 20 4.35 5.20 7.05
CA SER A 20 3.15 6.04 7.11
C SER A 20 3.38 7.44 6.55
N GLY A 21 2.28 8.18 6.41
CA GLY A 21 2.29 9.60 6.03
C GLY A 21 3.01 9.87 4.71
N ALA A 22 3.74 11.00 4.67
CA ALA A 22 4.45 11.45 3.48
C ALA A 22 5.51 10.45 3.00
N ALA A 23 6.07 9.63 3.89
CA ALA A 23 7.10 8.67 3.53
C ALA A 23 6.52 7.47 2.75
N LEU A 24 5.28 7.07 3.07
CA LEU A 24 4.54 6.06 2.32
C LEU A 24 4.19 6.58 0.93
N THR A 25 3.58 7.76 0.86
CA THR A 25 3.11 8.32 -0.42
C THR A 25 4.25 8.67 -1.36
N ALA A 26 5.38 9.17 -0.85
CA ALA A 26 6.57 9.46 -1.65
C ALA A 26 7.22 8.18 -2.21
N ALA A 27 7.12 7.05 -1.51
CA ALA A 27 7.72 5.80 -1.97
C ALA A 27 6.96 5.14 -3.12
N LEU A 28 5.67 5.48 -3.33
CA LEU A 28 4.85 4.89 -4.39
C LEU A 28 5.43 5.11 -5.80
N ALA A 29 6.06 6.26 -6.03
CA ALA A 29 6.70 6.59 -7.31
C ALA A 29 7.84 5.62 -7.70
N GLU A 30 8.42 4.92 -6.71
CA GLU A 30 9.47 3.92 -6.94
C GLU A 30 8.91 2.48 -7.03
N GLU A 31 7.58 2.33 -7.09
CA GLU A 31 6.88 1.05 -7.29
C GLU A 31 7.23 -0.09 -6.30
N PRO A 32 7.10 0.10 -4.98
CA PRO A 32 7.36 -0.96 -4.01
C PRO A 32 6.55 -2.22 -4.30
N ASP A 33 7.16 -3.39 -4.10
CA ASP A 33 6.50 -4.68 -4.41
C ASP A 33 5.31 -4.95 -3.50
N VAL A 34 5.44 -4.56 -2.22
CA VAL A 34 4.35 -4.59 -1.24
C VAL A 34 4.39 -3.32 -0.39
N ILE A 35 3.26 -2.69 -0.16
CA ILE A 35 3.07 -1.77 0.96
C ILE A 35 2.10 -2.38 1.98
N LYS A 36 2.30 -2.11 3.27
CA LYS A 36 1.43 -2.62 4.35
C LYS A 36 0.81 -1.50 5.20
N PRO A 37 -0.03 -0.61 4.64
CA PRO A 37 -0.70 0.40 5.45
C PRO A 37 -1.74 -0.26 6.37
N ASN A 38 -1.95 0.29 7.56
CA ASN A 38 -3.19 0.03 8.31
C ASN A 38 -4.35 0.91 7.79
N ALA A 39 -5.58 0.67 8.26
CA ALA A 39 -6.76 1.44 7.85
C ALA A 39 -6.62 2.96 8.02
N GLN A 40 -5.95 3.43 9.08
CA GLN A 40 -5.73 4.86 9.33
C GLN A 40 -4.73 5.46 8.33
N GLU A 41 -3.64 4.76 8.05
CA GLU A 41 -2.63 5.18 7.07
C GLU A 41 -3.20 5.17 5.65
N LEU A 42 -4.01 4.16 5.33
CA LEU A 42 -4.69 4.05 4.04
C LEU A 42 -5.66 5.23 3.85
N ALA A 43 -6.50 5.52 4.86
CA ALA A 43 -7.41 6.67 4.86
C ALA A 43 -6.65 8.00 4.69
N GLN A 44 -5.53 8.16 5.40
CA GLN A 44 -4.68 9.34 5.29
C GLN A 44 -4.08 9.48 3.88
N ALA A 45 -3.63 8.37 3.28
CA ALA A 45 -2.98 8.38 1.98
C ALA A 45 -3.93 8.78 0.83
N VAL A 46 -5.23 8.45 0.94
CA VAL A 46 -6.27 8.82 -0.03
C VAL A 46 -7.09 10.06 0.38
N GLY A 47 -6.80 10.65 1.54
CA GLY A 47 -7.41 11.91 1.98
C GLY A 47 -8.91 11.83 2.33
N ARG A 48 -9.42 10.63 2.66
CA ARG A 48 -10.85 10.43 3.00
C ARG A 48 -11.03 9.30 4.02
N PRO A 49 -12.10 9.34 4.86
CA PRO A 49 -12.40 8.26 5.80
C PRO A 49 -12.79 6.97 5.06
N LEU A 50 -12.48 5.84 5.68
CA LEU A 50 -12.86 4.50 5.21
C LEU A 50 -13.81 3.89 6.26
N VAL A 51 -15.01 3.51 5.84
CA VAL A 51 -16.07 3.00 6.74
C VAL A 51 -16.29 1.50 6.55
N THR A 52 -16.05 1.01 5.33
CA THR A 52 -16.30 -0.38 4.94
C THR A 52 -15.04 -1.02 4.37
N VAL A 53 -15.01 -2.36 4.33
CA VAL A 53 -13.98 -3.11 3.58
C VAL A 53 -13.96 -2.70 2.11
N GLY A 54 -15.12 -2.35 1.54
CA GLY A 54 -15.22 -1.82 0.17
C GLY A 54 -14.53 -0.45 -0.01
N ASP A 55 -14.49 0.40 1.02
CA ASP A 55 -13.73 1.64 0.98
C ASP A 55 -12.22 1.36 1.03
N ALA A 56 -11.81 0.39 1.86
CA ALA A 56 -10.43 -0.07 1.94
C ALA A 56 -9.96 -0.66 0.61
N LEU A 57 -10.79 -1.45 -0.07
CA LEU A 57 -10.50 -1.97 -1.41
C LEU A 57 -10.24 -0.85 -2.41
N LYS A 58 -11.15 0.11 -2.52
CA LYS A 58 -10.99 1.26 -3.44
C LYS A 58 -9.74 2.08 -3.13
N ALA A 59 -9.45 2.28 -1.84
CA ALA A 59 -8.26 3.04 -1.43
C ALA A 59 -6.97 2.25 -1.72
N ALA A 60 -6.97 0.94 -1.54
CA ALA A 60 -5.84 0.08 -1.89
C ALA A 60 -5.63 0.04 -3.41
N GLU A 61 -6.69 -0.03 -4.22
CA GLU A 61 -6.61 0.10 -5.68
C GLU A 61 -5.98 1.43 -6.10
N GLU A 62 -6.38 2.55 -5.48
CA GLU A 62 -5.79 3.87 -5.75
C GLU A 62 -4.29 3.90 -5.43
N LEU A 63 -3.85 3.29 -4.32
CA LEU A 63 -2.41 3.19 -4.03
C LEU A 63 -1.65 2.32 -5.02
N ARG A 64 -2.31 1.33 -5.64
CA ARG A 64 -1.72 0.54 -6.72
C ARG A 64 -1.60 1.35 -8.01
N GLU A 65 -2.62 2.13 -8.36
CA GLU A 65 -2.57 3.06 -9.49
C GLU A 65 -1.46 4.11 -9.33
N ARG A 66 -1.12 4.45 -8.08
CA ARG A 66 -0.03 5.37 -7.74
C ARG A 66 1.35 4.71 -7.71
N GLY A 67 1.44 3.38 -7.85
CA GLY A 67 2.68 2.65 -8.09
C GLY A 67 2.91 1.40 -7.23
N ALA A 68 2.20 1.20 -6.12
CA ALA A 68 2.38 -0.02 -5.32
C ALA A 68 1.98 -1.26 -6.14
N ARG A 69 2.85 -2.28 -6.24
CA ARG A 69 2.48 -3.51 -6.97
C ARG A 69 1.38 -4.27 -6.25
N SER A 70 1.52 -4.35 -4.92
CA SER A 70 0.56 -4.98 -4.01
C SER A 70 0.35 -4.11 -2.77
N VAL A 71 -0.87 -4.14 -2.24
CA VAL A 71 -1.24 -3.46 -0.99
C VAL A 71 -1.80 -4.51 -0.03
N LEU A 72 -1.12 -4.73 1.10
CA LEU A 72 -1.58 -5.58 2.19
C LEU A 72 -2.11 -4.68 3.31
N ALA A 73 -3.37 -4.29 3.21
CA ALA A 73 -3.99 -3.39 4.18
C ALA A 73 -4.42 -4.16 5.43
N SER A 74 -3.96 -3.73 6.62
CA SER A 74 -4.48 -4.28 7.88
C SER A 74 -5.69 -3.48 8.37
N LEU A 75 -6.78 -4.19 8.69
CA LEU A 75 -8.07 -3.62 9.09
C LEU A 75 -8.36 -3.87 10.59
N GLY A 76 -7.32 -4.05 11.40
CA GLY A 76 -7.45 -4.30 12.84
C GLY A 76 -8.07 -5.66 13.14
N ALA A 77 -9.13 -5.68 13.94
CA ALA A 77 -9.85 -6.91 14.30
C ALA A 77 -10.60 -7.53 13.11
N ASP A 78 -10.85 -6.74 12.06
CA ASP A 78 -11.57 -7.19 10.87
C ASP A 78 -10.66 -7.98 9.88
N GLY A 79 -9.37 -8.13 10.18
CA GLY A 79 -8.45 -8.94 9.38
C GLY A 79 -7.54 -8.14 8.46
N GLN A 80 -7.23 -8.70 7.27
CA GLN A 80 -6.35 -8.08 6.29
C GLN A 80 -6.93 -8.20 4.88
N LEU A 81 -6.70 -7.17 4.08
CA LEU A 81 -7.09 -7.10 2.67
C LEU A 81 -5.82 -7.03 1.81
N LEU A 82 -5.59 -8.06 1.00
CA LEU A 82 -4.57 -8.04 -0.04
C LEU A 82 -5.20 -7.59 -1.35
N VAL A 83 -4.61 -6.58 -2.00
CA VAL A 83 -4.94 -6.17 -3.37
C VAL A 83 -3.68 -6.25 -4.22
N GLU A 84 -3.74 -7.02 -5.29
CA GLU A 84 -2.63 -7.22 -6.23
C GLU A 84 -3.16 -7.42 -7.66
N ALA A 85 -2.28 -7.70 -8.62
CA ALA A 85 -2.67 -7.78 -10.03
C ALA A 85 -3.66 -8.91 -10.35
N SER A 86 -3.63 -10.01 -9.60
CA SER A 86 -4.53 -11.16 -9.74
C SER A 86 -5.91 -10.95 -9.11
N GLY A 87 -6.08 -9.93 -8.27
CA GLY A 87 -7.35 -9.62 -7.64
C GLY A 87 -7.21 -9.11 -6.21
N ALA A 88 -8.32 -9.22 -5.47
CA ALA A 88 -8.43 -8.84 -4.06
C ALA A 88 -8.82 -10.05 -3.19
N TYR A 89 -8.19 -10.17 -2.03
CA TYR A 89 -8.37 -11.28 -1.10
C TYR A 89 -8.54 -10.71 0.32
N PHE A 90 -9.61 -11.11 1.00
CA PHE A 90 -9.98 -10.67 2.34
C PHE A 90 -10.29 -11.89 3.22
#